data_AF-A0A2C9VTI9-F1
#
_entry.id   AF-A0A2C9VTI9-F1
#
_cell.length_a   1.000
_cell.length_b   1.000
_cell.length_c   1.000
_cell.angle_alpha   90.00
_cell.angle_beta   90.00
_cell.angle_gamma   90.00
#
_symmetry.space_group_name_H-M   'P 1'
#
loop_
_entity.id
_entity.type
_entity.pdbx_description
1 polymer ?
#
loop_
_entity_poly.entity_id
_entity_poly.type
_entity_poly.pdbx_seq_one_letter_code
_entity_poly.pdbx_strand_id
1 'polypeptide(L)'
;MASDLERKAKEAFVDDHFELAAELLTQAIALSPASAEIYADRAQANIKLGNLTEAVADANKAIELDPSMAKAYFRKGTACIKLEEYETAKSALEIGASLAPEDTRFANLIKQCDECIADETADLSKQVLEAPANVVSKQVSEAVADAVSMEDVQPVIDLSGQVPVVTAAKPKYRHEFYQKPEEVVVTIFAKGLPASSVAVDFGEQILSVSINVPGEDPYHFQPRLFGKIIPAKCRYVVLSTKVEIRLAKADPIHWISLDYKMEPTVVQRVDVSSVNGSNKPSYPSSKPKAVDWDKLEAQVKKEEKEEKLDGDAALNKFFRDIYQDADEDTRRAMKKSFVESNGTVLSTNWKEVGSKKVEGSPPDGMEVKKWEY
;
A
#
# COMPACT_ATOMS: atom_id res chain seq x y z
N MET A 1 -6.54 23.14 32.90
CA MET A 1 -6.33 21.69 33.11
C MET A 1 -6.36 20.98 31.75
N ALA A 2 -5.92 19.73 31.63
CA ALA A 2 -5.94 19.00 30.35
C ALA A 2 -7.36 18.97 29.74
N SER A 3 -8.37 18.74 30.58
CA SER A 3 -9.79 18.77 30.21
C SER A 3 -10.28 20.10 29.62
N ASP A 4 -9.74 21.24 30.07
CA ASP A 4 -10.08 22.55 29.51
C ASP A 4 -9.53 22.72 28.10
N LEU A 5 -8.32 22.19 27.85
CA LEU A 5 -7.70 22.22 26.53
C LEU A 5 -8.44 21.31 25.55
N GLU A 6 -8.87 20.12 26.00
CA GLU A 6 -9.69 19.21 25.21
C GLU A 6 -11.03 19.84 24.81
N ARG A 7 -11.70 20.52 25.75
CA ARG A 7 -12.95 21.24 25.45
C ARG A 7 -12.74 22.34 24.42
N LYS A 8 -11.69 23.16 24.58
CA LYS A 8 -11.34 24.21 23.61
C LYS A 8 -10.95 23.63 22.26
N ALA A 9 -10.26 22.49 22.22
CA ALA A 9 -9.92 21.82 20.98
C ALA A 9 -11.16 21.30 20.25
N LYS A 10 -12.13 20.74 20.98
CA LYS A 10 -13.43 20.32 20.42
C LYS A 10 -14.22 21.50 19.86
N GLU A 11 -14.20 22.65 20.55
CA GLU A 11 -14.80 23.90 20.08
C GLU A 11 -14.10 24.39 18.80
N ALA A 12 -12.78 24.49 18.81
CA ALA A 12 -11.99 24.85 17.62
C ALA A 12 -12.22 23.88 16.44
N PHE A 13 -12.39 22.59 16.72
CA PHE A 13 -12.69 21.58 15.70
C PHE A 13 -14.09 21.77 15.09
N VAL A 14 -15.09 22.15 15.90
CA VAL A 14 -16.45 22.46 15.42
C VAL A 14 -16.46 23.73 14.58
N ASP A 15 -15.60 24.70 14.91
CA ASP A 15 -15.41 25.94 14.14
C ASP A 15 -14.49 25.78 12.92
N ASP A 16 -14.18 24.54 12.50
CA ASP A 16 -13.27 24.18 11.40
C ASP A 16 -11.82 24.72 11.53
N HIS A 17 -11.43 25.21 12.71
CA HIS A 17 -10.06 25.61 13.02
C HIS A 17 -9.20 24.40 13.39
N PHE A 18 -8.96 23.51 12.42
CA PHE A 18 -8.30 22.22 12.65
C PHE A 18 -6.84 22.34 13.11
N GLU A 19 -6.09 23.35 12.65
CA GLU A 19 -4.71 23.60 13.09
C GLU A 19 -4.67 23.93 14.59
N LEU A 20 -5.52 24.88 15.02
CA LEU A 20 -5.66 25.27 16.41
C LEU A 20 -6.13 24.08 17.27
N ALA A 21 -7.06 23.27 16.77
CA ALA A 21 -7.49 22.06 17.45
C ALA A 21 -6.32 21.08 17.68
N ALA A 22 -5.49 20.84 16.66
CA ALA A 22 -4.32 19.96 16.77
C ALA A 22 -3.26 20.50 17.74
N GLU A 23 -3.03 21.82 17.75
CA GLU A 23 -2.12 22.48 18.71
C GLU A 23 -2.62 22.34 20.15
N LEU A 24 -3.90 22.64 20.38
CA LEU A 24 -4.52 22.52 21.71
C LEU A 24 -4.49 21.08 22.22
N LEU A 25 -4.70 20.09 21.34
CA LEU A 25 -4.60 18.66 21.68
C LEU A 25 -3.16 18.27 21.97
N THR A 26 -2.18 18.81 21.25
CA THR A 26 -0.75 18.58 21.54
C THR A 26 -0.37 19.14 22.92
N GLN A 27 -0.87 20.33 23.28
CA GLN A 27 -0.71 20.86 24.64
C GLN A 27 -1.43 19.99 25.68
N ALA A 28 -2.62 19.45 25.37
CA ALA A 28 -3.34 18.55 26.26
C ALA A 28 -2.59 17.22 26.48
N ILE A 29 -1.97 16.65 25.44
CA ILE A 29 -1.11 15.45 25.53
C ILE A 29 0.09 15.70 26.46
N ALA A 30 0.70 16.89 26.40
CA ALA A 30 1.81 17.24 27.29
C ALA A 30 1.41 17.22 28.79
N LEU A 31 0.12 17.46 29.09
CA LEU A 31 -0.41 17.40 30.44
C LEU A 31 -0.95 16.01 30.82
N SER A 32 -1.46 15.24 29.86
CA SER A 32 -2.03 13.91 30.05
C SER A 32 -1.64 12.95 28.92
N PRO A 33 -0.40 12.40 28.95
CA PRO A 33 0.15 11.60 27.85
C PRO A 33 -0.47 10.19 27.74
N ALA A 34 -1.24 9.76 28.73
CA ALA A 34 -1.88 8.44 28.80
C ALA A 34 -3.37 8.45 28.38
N SER A 35 -3.90 9.60 27.95
CA SER A 35 -5.30 9.69 27.53
C SER A 35 -5.48 9.29 26.07
N ALA A 36 -6.14 8.15 25.84
CA ALA A 36 -6.39 7.64 24.50
C ALA A 36 -7.32 8.56 23.68
N GLU A 37 -8.30 9.20 24.32
CA GLU A 37 -9.24 10.11 23.65
C GLU A 37 -8.52 11.30 22.98
N ILE A 38 -7.50 11.86 23.63
CA ILE A 38 -6.78 13.04 23.12
C ILE A 38 -6.03 12.68 21.82
N TYR A 39 -5.40 11.51 21.76
CA TYR A 39 -4.77 11.02 20.53
C TYR A 39 -5.81 10.74 19.43
N ALA A 40 -6.96 10.15 19.76
CA ALA A 40 -8.03 9.90 18.78
C ALA A 40 -8.63 11.21 18.22
N ASP A 41 -8.79 12.24 19.06
CA ASP A 41 -9.24 13.56 18.64
C ASP A 41 -8.17 14.28 17.81
N ARG A 42 -6.88 14.12 18.14
CA ARG A 42 -5.77 14.71 17.36
C ARG A 42 -5.62 14.05 16.00
N ALA A 43 -5.79 12.72 15.93
CA ALA A 43 -5.87 11.98 14.68
C ALA A 43 -6.98 12.54 13.78
N GLN A 44 -8.14 12.85 14.34
CA GLN A 44 -9.24 13.43 13.58
C GLN A 44 -8.92 14.82 13.02
N ALA A 45 -8.27 15.69 13.80
CA ALA A 45 -7.80 16.98 13.33
C ALA A 45 -6.77 16.82 12.20
N ASN A 46 -5.81 15.91 12.36
CA ASN A 46 -4.80 15.61 11.35
C ASN A 46 -5.40 15.04 10.05
N ILE A 47 -6.44 14.20 10.12
CA ILE A 47 -7.19 13.72 8.93
C ILE A 47 -7.83 14.88 8.16
N LYS A 48 -8.31 15.91 8.86
CA LYS A 48 -8.91 17.10 8.25
C LYS A 48 -7.85 18.01 7.62
N LEU A 49 -6.68 18.10 8.22
CA LEU A 49 -5.52 18.84 7.70
C LEU A 49 -4.80 18.14 6.53
N GLY A 50 -5.02 16.83 6.34
CA GLY A 50 -4.28 16.05 5.34
C GLY A 50 -2.94 15.50 5.84
N ASN A 51 -2.63 15.65 7.12
CA ASN A 51 -1.46 15.06 7.78
C ASN A 51 -1.75 13.59 8.11
N LEU A 52 -1.86 12.76 7.07
CA LEU A 52 -2.40 11.40 7.19
C LEU A 52 -1.47 10.46 7.95
N THR A 53 -0.16 10.58 7.76
CA THR A 53 0.85 9.79 8.45
C THR A 53 0.82 10.00 9.97
N GLU A 54 0.69 11.27 10.39
CA GLU A 54 0.56 11.67 11.79
C GLU A 54 -0.78 11.20 12.35
N ALA A 55 -1.86 11.25 11.56
CA ALA A 55 -3.14 10.71 11.97
C ALA A 55 -3.12 9.21 12.22
N VAL A 56 -2.42 8.43 11.38
CA VAL A 56 -2.24 6.98 11.60
C VAL A 56 -1.42 6.73 12.86
N ALA A 57 -0.34 7.49 13.08
CA ALA A 57 0.48 7.38 14.29
C ALA A 57 -0.33 7.67 15.57
N ASP A 58 -1.13 8.75 15.56
CA ASP A 58 -2.01 9.11 16.67
C ASP A 58 -3.11 8.06 16.90
N ALA A 59 -3.72 7.55 15.83
CA ALA A 59 -4.73 6.51 15.94
C ALA A 59 -4.15 5.21 16.49
N ASN A 60 -2.95 4.81 16.06
CA ASN A 60 -2.22 3.67 16.64
C ASN A 60 -1.92 3.91 18.12
N LYS A 61 -1.51 5.12 18.50
CA LYS A 61 -1.24 5.43 19.91
C LYS A 61 -2.51 5.36 20.77
N ALA A 62 -3.64 5.82 20.23
CA ALA A 62 -4.93 5.69 20.88
C ALA A 62 -5.34 4.21 21.07
N ILE A 63 -5.08 3.35 20.07
CA ILE A 63 -5.34 1.90 20.14
C ILE A 63 -4.42 1.21 21.16
N GLU A 64 -3.14 1.61 21.25
CA GLU A 64 -2.21 1.10 22.26
C GLU A 64 -2.67 1.40 23.68
N LEU A 65 -3.23 2.60 23.90
CA LEU A 65 -3.70 3.05 25.20
C LEU A 65 -5.07 2.46 25.57
N ASP A 66 -5.98 2.35 24.60
CA ASP A 66 -7.28 1.71 24.75
C ASP A 66 -7.63 0.86 23.51
N PRO A 67 -7.35 -0.45 23.55
CA PRO A 67 -7.67 -1.37 22.46
C PRO A 67 -9.17 -1.55 22.21
N SER A 68 -10.04 -1.12 23.11
CA SER A 68 -11.50 -1.23 23.00
C SER A 68 -12.15 0.01 22.38
N MET A 69 -11.38 1.04 22.08
CA MET A 69 -11.90 2.30 21.53
C MET A 69 -12.17 2.20 20.02
N ALA A 70 -13.41 1.89 19.66
CA ALA A 70 -13.88 1.83 18.27
C ALA A 70 -13.56 3.11 17.46
N LYS A 71 -13.64 4.31 18.09
CA LYS A 71 -13.30 5.58 17.44
C LYS A 71 -11.87 5.61 16.90
N ALA A 72 -10.90 5.02 17.59
CA ALA A 72 -9.50 5.03 17.17
C ALA A 72 -9.29 4.18 15.92
N TYR A 73 -9.91 2.99 15.86
CA TYR A 73 -9.94 2.16 14.64
C TYR A 73 -10.61 2.88 13.47
N PHE A 74 -11.69 3.63 13.73
CA PHE A 74 -12.35 4.46 12.72
C PHE A 74 -11.41 5.55 12.18
N ARG A 75 -10.66 6.24 13.05
CA ARG A 75 -9.66 7.24 12.62
C ARG A 75 -8.56 6.60 11.80
N LYS A 76 -8.00 5.47 12.25
CA LYS A 76 -6.97 4.72 11.52
C LYS A 76 -7.46 4.32 10.12
N GLY A 77 -8.62 3.68 10.03
CA GLY A 77 -9.21 3.27 8.76
C GLY A 77 -9.43 4.44 7.81
N THR A 78 -9.97 5.55 8.30
CA THR A 78 -10.19 6.76 7.48
C THR A 78 -8.87 7.36 6.98
N ALA A 79 -7.84 7.40 7.83
CA ALA A 79 -6.52 7.90 7.44
C ALA A 79 -5.84 7.01 6.40
N CYS A 80 -5.90 5.68 6.58
CA CYS A 80 -5.36 4.70 5.63
C CYS A 80 -6.10 4.72 4.28
N ILE A 81 -7.43 4.89 4.25
CA ILE A 81 -8.18 5.07 2.98
C ILE A 81 -7.66 6.27 2.20
N LYS A 82 -7.41 7.39 2.88
CA LYS A 82 -6.85 8.59 2.24
C LYS A 82 -5.39 8.43 1.80
N LEU A 83 -4.67 7.46 2.35
CA LEU A 83 -3.32 7.07 1.95
C LEU A 83 -3.32 5.98 0.87
N GLU A 84 -4.50 5.54 0.41
CA GLU A 84 -4.66 4.43 -0.54
C GLU A 84 -4.15 3.07 0.02
N GLU A 85 -4.03 2.97 1.34
CA GLU A 85 -3.68 1.72 2.04
C GLU A 85 -4.95 0.94 2.40
N TYR A 86 -5.69 0.47 1.37
CA TYR A 86 -7.04 -0.08 1.54
C TYR A 86 -7.10 -1.38 2.35
N GLU A 87 -6.11 -2.27 2.22
CA GLU A 87 -6.05 -3.52 2.99
C GLU A 87 -5.90 -3.26 4.49
N THR A 88 -4.96 -2.38 4.86
CA THR A 88 -4.73 -1.94 6.25
C THR A 88 -5.95 -1.24 6.81
N ALA A 89 -6.59 -0.39 6.00
CA ALA A 89 -7.81 0.30 6.38
C ALA A 89 -8.95 -0.70 6.68
N LYS A 90 -9.17 -1.66 5.79
CA LYS A 90 -10.21 -2.69 5.95
C LYS A 90 -10.03 -3.47 7.25
N SER A 91 -8.82 -3.97 7.51
CA SER A 91 -8.53 -4.72 8.73
C SER A 91 -8.79 -3.90 10.00
N ALA A 92 -8.36 -2.63 10.03
CA ALA A 92 -8.64 -1.75 11.16
C ALA A 92 -10.15 -1.51 11.35
N LEU A 93 -10.89 -1.29 10.26
CA LEU A 93 -12.33 -1.04 10.30
C LEU A 93 -13.12 -2.29 10.72
N GLU A 94 -12.72 -3.50 10.33
CA GLU A 94 -13.34 -4.75 10.77
C GLU A 94 -13.22 -4.94 12.29
N ILE A 95 -12.04 -4.63 12.86
CA ILE A 95 -11.86 -4.64 14.32
C ILE A 95 -12.76 -3.59 14.96
N GLY A 96 -12.80 -2.37 14.42
CA GLY A 96 -13.69 -1.31 14.89
C GLY A 96 -15.17 -1.69 14.85
N ALA A 97 -15.61 -2.35 13.78
CA ALA A 97 -16.98 -2.85 13.60
C ALA A 97 -17.32 -3.92 14.64
N SER A 98 -16.37 -4.79 14.99
CA SER A 98 -16.57 -5.80 16.04
C SER A 98 -16.77 -5.18 17.43
N LEU A 99 -16.17 -4.00 17.67
CA LEU A 99 -16.30 -3.25 18.93
C LEU A 99 -17.57 -2.39 18.98
N ALA A 100 -18.05 -1.90 17.82
CA ALA A 100 -19.24 -1.06 17.71
C ALA A 100 -20.15 -1.51 16.54
N PRO A 101 -20.86 -2.65 16.67
CA PRO A 101 -21.64 -3.24 15.58
C PRO A 101 -22.86 -2.40 15.14
N GLU A 102 -23.34 -1.51 16.01
CA GLU A 102 -24.45 -0.58 15.70
C GLU A 102 -24.04 0.54 14.74
N ASP A 103 -22.73 0.78 14.57
CA ASP A 103 -22.22 1.88 13.77
C ASP A 103 -22.04 1.46 12.30
N THR A 104 -23.05 1.78 11.50
CA THR A 104 -23.09 1.50 10.05
C THR A 104 -21.97 2.18 9.26
N ARG A 105 -21.28 3.19 9.82
CA ARG A 105 -20.18 3.87 9.14
C ARG A 105 -19.00 2.94 8.88
N PHE A 106 -18.75 1.97 9.77
CA PHE A 106 -17.70 0.98 9.53
C PHE A 106 -18.02 0.10 8.32
N ALA A 107 -19.24 -0.41 8.23
CA ALA A 107 -19.66 -1.25 7.10
C ALA A 107 -19.55 -0.51 5.76
N ASN A 108 -19.93 0.78 5.72
CA ASN A 108 -19.82 1.59 4.52
C ASN A 108 -18.36 1.79 4.09
N LEU A 109 -17.45 2.08 5.04
CA LEU A 109 -16.02 2.25 4.73
C LEU A 109 -15.35 0.93 4.36
N ILE A 110 -15.73 -0.20 4.97
CA ILE A 110 -15.24 -1.53 4.59
C ILE A 110 -15.64 -1.84 3.15
N LYS A 111 -16.90 -1.56 2.78
CA LYS A 111 -17.38 -1.71 1.40
C LYS A 111 -16.58 -0.84 0.43
N GLN A 112 -16.30 0.42 0.80
CA GLN A 112 -15.47 1.31 -0.01
C GLN A 112 -14.06 0.74 -0.20
N CYS A 113 -13.43 0.20 0.85
CA CYS A 113 -12.12 -0.45 0.72
C CYS A 113 -12.18 -1.65 -0.23
N ASP A 114 -13.22 -2.49 -0.14
CA ASP A 114 -13.39 -3.66 -1.02
C ASP A 114 -13.53 -3.26 -2.50
N GLU A 115 -14.27 -2.19 -2.78
CA GLU A 115 -14.42 -1.63 -4.13
C GLU A 115 -13.04 -1.14 -4.66
N CYS A 116 -12.29 -0.36 -3.87
CA CYS A 116 -10.96 0.12 -4.28
C CYS A 116 -9.93 -1.01 -4.49
N ILE A 117 -9.92 -2.04 -3.63
CA ILE A 117 -9.02 -3.20 -3.78
C ILE A 117 -9.38 -3.99 -5.06
N ALA A 118 -10.66 -4.13 -5.37
CA ALA A 118 -11.09 -4.78 -6.61
C ALA A 118 -10.62 -4.00 -7.85
N ASP A 119 -10.68 -2.67 -7.81
CA ASP A 119 -10.21 -1.81 -8.90
C ASP A 119 -8.68 -1.90 -9.09
N GLU A 120 -7.90 -1.88 -8.00
CA GLU A 120 -6.43 -2.02 -8.05
C GLU A 120 -6.01 -3.38 -8.61
N THR A 121 -6.66 -4.46 -8.17
CA THR A 121 -6.37 -5.82 -8.66
C THR A 121 -6.78 -6.01 -10.12
N ALA A 122 -7.87 -5.35 -10.56
CA ALA A 122 -8.27 -5.32 -11.95
C ALA A 122 -7.26 -4.57 -12.83
N ASP A 123 -6.70 -3.44 -12.37
CA ASP A 123 -5.71 -2.68 -13.12
C ASP A 123 -4.37 -3.44 -13.26
N LEU A 124 -3.89 -4.05 -12.17
CA LEU A 124 -2.70 -4.90 -12.19
C LEU A 124 -2.86 -6.09 -13.16
N SER A 125 -4.05 -6.69 -13.24
CA SER A 125 -4.32 -7.80 -14.15
C SER A 125 -4.28 -7.40 -15.63
N LYS A 126 -4.61 -6.13 -15.96
CA LYS A 126 -4.49 -5.58 -17.32
C LYS A 126 -3.05 -5.29 -17.69
N GLN A 127 -2.24 -4.75 -16.77
CA GLN A 127 -0.84 -4.42 -17.04
C GLN A 127 0.06 -5.66 -17.24
N VAL A 128 -0.22 -6.78 -16.56
CA VAL A 128 0.58 -8.02 -16.69
C VAL A 128 0.41 -8.70 -18.06
N LEU A 129 -0.68 -8.46 -18.78
CA LEU A 129 -0.92 -9.03 -20.10
C LEU A 129 -0.13 -8.32 -21.23
N GLU A 130 0.52 -7.18 -20.95
CA GLU A 130 1.19 -6.36 -21.97
C GLU A 130 2.74 -6.44 -21.97
N ALA A 131 3.38 -7.17 -21.04
CA ALA A 131 4.85 -7.20 -20.94
C ALA A 131 5.52 -8.39 -21.68
N PRO A 132 6.53 -8.17 -22.56
CA PRO A 132 7.24 -9.24 -23.25
C PRO A 132 8.39 -9.83 -22.41
N ALA A 133 8.48 -11.15 -22.37
CA ALA A 133 9.45 -11.92 -21.60
C ALA A 133 10.86 -11.91 -22.21
N ASN A 134 11.92 -11.65 -21.41
CA ASN A 134 13.24 -12.25 -21.67
C ASN A 134 14.23 -12.26 -20.48
N VAL A 135 14.75 -13.47 -20.21
CA VAL A 135 16.10 -13.87 -19.71
C VAL A 135 16.51 -13.40 -18.31
N VAL A 136 16.51 -14.24 -17.24
CA VAL A 136 17.24 -15.50 -16.95
C VAL A 136 18.75 -15.36 -16.71
N SER A 137 19.13 -15.56 -15.43
CA SER A 137 20.35 -16.25 -14.90
C SER A 137 21.73 -15.56 -15.05
N LYS A 138 22.64 -15.62 -14.07
CA LYS A 138 23.48 -16.80 -13.71
C LYS A 138 24.35 -16.50 -12.48
N GLN A 139 24.38 -17.41 -11.47
CA GLN A 139 25.48 -18.35 -11.11
C GLN A 139 26.63 -17.76 -10.25
N VAL A 140 26.80 -18.13 -8.96
CA VAL A 140 27.41 -19.37 -8.35
C VAL A 140 28.86 -19.08 -7.88
N SER A 141 29.09 -19.03 -6.54
CA SER A 141 29.86 -19.98 -5.68
C SER A 141 31.40 -19.68 -5.66
N GLU A 142 32.24 -19.99 -4.66
CA GLU A 142 32.24 -20.98 -3.57
C GLU A 142 33.49 -20.78 -2.66
N ALA A 143 33.37 -21.20 -1.38
CA ALA A 143 34.33 -21.95 -0.52
C ALA A 143 35.67 -21.29 -0.03
N VAL A 144 36.33 -21.67 1.08
CA VAL A 144 36.25 -22.80 2.03
C VAL A 144 37.02 -22.44 3.36
N ALA A 145 36.55 -23.02 4.48
CA ALA A 145 37.28 -23.72 5.58
C ALA A 145 38.20 -23.06 6.66
N ASP A 146 37.95 -23.56 7.89
CA ASP A 146 38.83 -23.88 9.04
C ASP A 146 39.38 -22.76 9.97
N ALA A 147 39.48 -22.89 11.31
CA ALA A 147 38.97 -23.82 12.33
C ALA A 147 39.43 -23.33 13.74
N VAL A 148 38.66 -23.66 14.80
CA VAL A 148 39.06 -23.84 16.25
C VAL A 148 39.38 -22.56 17.07
N SER A 149 39.01 -22.33 18.34
CA SER A 149 38.04 -22.80 19.36
C SER A 149 38.26 -21.96 20.63
N MET A 150 37.18 -21.66 21.40
CA MET A 150 37.10 -21.64 22.89
C MET A 150 38.01 -20.62 23.66
N GLU A 151 37.61 -19.84 24.67
CA GLU A 151 36.59 -20.00 25.71
C GLU A 151 36.48 -18.67 26.52
N ASP A 152 35.25 -18.30 26.85
CA ASP A 152 34.73 -17.82 28.15
C ASP A 152 35.19 -16.55 28.91
N VAL A 153 34.24 -16.08 29.73
CA VAL A 153 34.30 -15.11 30.86
C VAL A 153 33.79 -13.67 30.60
N GLN A 154 32.46 -13.52 30.75
CA GLN A 154 31.78 -12.37 31.39
C GLN A 154 31.94 -12.42 32.94
N PRO A 155 31.42 -11.46 33.75
CA PRO A 155 31.01 -10.08 33.50
C PRO A 155 31.55 -9.10 34.57
N VAL A 156 31.53 -7.78 34.34
CA VAL A 156 31.30 -6.81 35.43
C VAL A 156 30.75 -5.48 34.90
N ILE A 157 29.79 -4.98 35.66
CA ILE A 157 28.95 -3.80 35.48
C ILE A 157 29.73 -2.59 35.98
N ASP A 158 29.78 -1.48 35.22
CA ASP A 158 29.76 -0.15 35.83
C ASP A 158 29.26 0.93 34.86
N LEU A 159 28.58 1.91 35.45
CA LEU A 159 27.79 2.97 34.87
C LEU A 159 28.63 4.16 34.35
N SER A 160 27.93 4.97 33.54
CA SER A 160 28.18 6.38 33.22
C SER A 160 28.92 6.67 31.90
N GLY A 161 28.27 7.50 31.07
CA GLY A 161 28.93 8.15 29.95
C GLY A 161 28.08 8.20 28.68
N GLN A 162 27.27 9.26 28.58
CA GLN A 162 26.94 9.98 27.33
C GLN A 162 26.61 9.14 26.10
N VAL A 163 25.33 9.08 25.73
CA VAL A 163 24.93 8.72 24.37
C VAL A 163 25.16 9.95 23.49
N PRO A 164 26.12 9.97 22.55
CA PRO A 164 26.09 10.96 21.49
C PRO A 164 24.97 10.56 20.53
N VAL A 165 24.22 11.54 20.09
CA VAL A 165 23.27 11.44 18.99
C VAL A 165 24.03 10.90 17.76
N VAL A 166 23.88 9.60 17.48
CA VAL A 166 24.40 9.01 16.25
C VAL A 166 23.42 9.36 15.15
N THR A 167 23.74 10.42 14.42
CA THR A 167 23.23 10.68 13.07
C THR A 167 23.25 9.37 12.28
N ALA A 168 22.10 8.94 11.77
CA ALA A 168 21.96 7.74 10.95
C ALA A 168 22.85 7.87 9.70
N ALA A 169 24.05 7.31 9.78
CA ALA A 169 25.00 7.25 8.67
C ALA A 169 24.40 6.35 7.59
N LYS A 170 24.51 6.78 6.33
CA LYS A 170 24.11 5.99 5.17
C LYS A 170 24.79 4.61 5.26
N PRO A 171 24.07 3.50 5.03
CA PRO A 171 24.65 2.16 5.16
C PRO A 171 25.83 2.04 4.19
N LYS A 172 27.01 1.70 4.74
CA LYS A 172 28.27 1.57 4.00
C LYS A 172 28.19 0.55 2.86
N TYR A 173 27.38 -0.49 3.04
CA TYR A 173 27.13 -1.51 2.03
C TYR A 173 25.64 -1.58 1.70
N ARG A 174 25.34 -1.68 0.39
CA ARG A 174 23.99 -1.92 -0.11
C ARG A 174 23.63 -3.39 0.08
N HIS A 175 22.39 -3.67 0.43
CA HIS A 175 21.88 -5.04 0.49
C HIS A 175 20.58 -5.18 -0.31
N GLU A 176 20.36 -6.37 -0.86
CA GLU A 176 19.13 -6.79 -1.53
C GLU A 176 18.73 -8.15 -1.00
N PHE A 177 17.44 -8.48 -1.02
CA PHE A 177 16.97 -9.82 -0.71
C PHE A 177 15.97 -10.29 -1.75
N TYR A 178 15.95 -11.60 -1.97
CA TYR A 178 14.92 -12.27 -2.76
C TYR A 178 14.55 -13.58 -2.06
N GLN A 179 13.42 -14.17 -2.42
CA GLN A 179 12.92 -15.35 -1.72
C GLN A 179 12.37 -16.42 -2.66
N LYS A 180 12.40 -17.64 -2.16
CA LYS A 180 11.74 -18.84 -2.64
C LYS A 180 10.74 -19.29 -1.57
N PRO A 181 9.81 -20.22 -1.88
CA PRO A 181 8.86 -20.72 -0.89
C PRO A 181 9.50 -21.26 0.40
N GLU A 182 10.70 -21.83 0.32
CA GLU A 182 11.40 -22.48 1.44
C GLU A 182 12.67 -21.75 1.90
N GLU A 183 13.20 -20.81 1.11
CA GLU A 183 14.48 -20.16 1.38
C GLU A 183 14.40 -18.65 1.11
N VAL A 184 15.08 -17.83 1.90
CA VAL A 184 15.29 -16.40 1.67
C VAL A 184 16.77 -16.18 1.43
N VAL A 185 17.13 -15.39 0.42
CA VAL A 185 18.53 -15.09 0.10
C VAL A 185 18.78 -13.60 0.26
N VAL A 186 19.70 -13.24 1.15
CA VAL A 186 20.15 -11.88 1.41
C VAL A 186 21.52 -11.69 0.79
N THR A 187 21.69 -10.66 -0.03
CA THR A 187 22.95 -10.32 -0.70
C THR A 187 23.44 -8.97 -0.22
N ILE A 188 24.65 -8.93 0.35
CA ILE A 188 25.32 -7.69 0.77
C ILE A 188 26.42 -7.37 -0.24
N PHE A 189 26.35 -6.23 -0.91
CA PHE A 189 27.30 -5.82 -1.94
C PHE A 189 28.50 -5.11 -1.31
N ALA A 190 29.61 -5.85 -1.21
CA ALA A 190 30.87 -5.36 -0.67
C ALA A 190 32.03 -5.92 -1.51
N LYS A 191 32.89 -5.03 -2.02
CA LYS A 191 33.99 -5.40 -2.93
C LYS A 191 35.28 -5.62 -2.15
N GLY A 192 36.05 -6.64 -2.54
CA GLY A 192 37.39 -6.89 -2.04
C GLY A 192 37.46 -7.43 -0.61
N LEU A 193 36.38 -8.02 -0.09
CA LEU A 193 36.38 -8.61 1.25
C LEU A 193 37.06 -9.99 1.25
N PRO A 194 38.06 -10.23 2.12
CA PRO A 194 38.56 -11.57 2.36
C PRO A 194 37.54 -12.35 3.21
N ALA A 195 37.40 -13.65 2.98
CA ALA A 195 36.47 -14.51 3.72
C ALA A 195 36.70 -14.48 5.25
N SER A 196 37.95 -14.24 5.69
CA SER A 196 38.33 -14.11 7.10
C SER A 196 37.79 -12.85 7.79
N SER A 197 37.37 -11.84 7.04
CA SER A 197 36.88 -10.57 7.57
C SER A 197 35.37 -10.54 7.80
N VAL A 198 34.65 -11.61 7.45
CA VAL A 198 33.18 -11.67 7.53
C VAL A 198 32.77 -12.75 8.53
N ALA A 199 32.04 -12.36 9.57
CA ALA A 199 31.38 -13.29 10.49
C ALA A 199 29.86 -13.22 10.28
N VAL A 200 29.22 -14.39 10.18
CA VAL A 200 27.77 -14.51 10.03
C VAL A 200 27.23 -15.47 11.07
N ASP A 201 26.39 -14.98 11.97
CA ASP A 201 25.70 -15.77 12.98
C ASP A 201 24.20 -15.85 12.67
N PHE A 202 23.65 -17.06 12.80
CA PHE A 202 22.25 -17.35 12.57
C PHE A 202 21.53 -17.59 13.91
N GLY A 203 20.63 -16.67 14.29
CA GLY A 203 19.65 -16.89 15.36
C GLY A 203 18.33 -17.45 14.82
N GLU A 204 17.40 -17.81 15.69
CA GLU A 204 16.08 -18.31 15.27
C GLU A 204 15.24 -17.27 14.50
N GLN A 205 15.48 -15.98 14.74
CA GLN A 205 14.78 -14.86 14.10
C GLN A 205 15.69 -13.65 13.88
N ILE A 206 17.00 -13.82 13.98
CA ILE A 206 17.98 -12.73 13.85
C ILE A 206 19.09 -13.22 12.93
N LEU A 207 19.49 -12.38 11.99
CA LEU A 207 20.70 -12.57 11.20
C LEU A 207 21.71 -11.53 11.69
N SER A 208 22.91 -11.96 12.08
CA SER A 208 23.99 -11.05 12.46
C SER A 208 25.14 -11.21 11.50
N VAL A 209 25.51 -10.13 10.80
CA VAL A 209 26.65 -10.08 9.89
C VAL A 209 27.60 -8.99 10.35
N SER A 210 28.84 -9.35 10.65
CA SER A 210 29.92 -8.42 10.97
C SER A 210 31.00 -8.48 9.89
N ILE A 211 31.37 -7.33 9.35
CA ILE A 211 32.42 -7.18 8.34
C ILE A 211 33.50 -6.27 8.93
N ASN A 212 34.66 -6.85 9.25
CA ASN A 212 35.80 -6.15 9.81
C ASN A 212 36.96 -6.12 8.81
N VAL A 213 37.13 -4.98 8.14
CA VAL A 213 38.24 -4.76 7.20
C VAL A 213 39.37 -4.04 7.95
N PRO A 214 40.62 -4.57 7.93
CA PRO A 214 41.75 -3.89 8.56
C PRO A 214 41.92 -2.46 8.02
N GLY A 215 41.71 -1.46 8.87
CA GLY A 215 41.84 -0.04 8.51
C GLY A 215 40.54 0.71 8.26
N GLU A 216 39.37 0.06 8.32
CA GLU A 216 38.08 0.72 8.24
C GLU A 216 37.18 0.40 9.44
N ASP A 217 36.13 1.21 9.65
CA ASP A 217 35.16 0.98 10.72
C ASP A 217 34.42 -0.37 10.53
N PRO A 218 34.28 -1.18 11.60
CA PRO A 218 33.54 -2.43 11.58
C PRO A 218 32.07 -2.23 11.19
N TYR A 219 31.65 -2.88 10.11
CA TYR A 219 30.26 -2.84 9.67
C TYR A 219 29.46 -3.96 10.34
N HIS A 220 28.33 -3.60 10.95
CA HIS A 220 27.43 -4.53 11.62
C HIS A 220 26.05 -4.45 10.95
N PHE A 221 25.51 -5.59 10.54
CA PHE A 221 24.20 -5.72 9.95
C PHE A 221 23.42 -6.79 10.73
N GLN A 222 22.48 -6.33 11.56
CA GLN A 222 21.73 -7.18 12.48
C GLN A 222 20.20 -6.99 12.31
N PRO A 223 19.62 -7.37 11.17
CA PRO A 223 18.18 -7.33 11.01
C PRO A 223 17.49 -8.37 11.90
N ARG A 224 16.36 -7.97 12.50
CA ARG A 224 15.39 -8.91 13.06
C ARG A 224 14.54 -9.42 11.92
N LEU A 225 14.60 -10.70 11.60
CA LEU A 225 13.98 -11.28 10.41
C LEU A 225 12.45 -11.35 10.54
N PHE A 226 11.75 -11.14 9.42
CA PHE A 226 10.28 -11.21 9.34
C PHE A 226 9.71 -12.53 9.89
N GLY A 227 10.30 -13.66 9.49
CA GLY A 227 9.89 -14.99 9.93
C GLY A 227 11.00 -15.74 10.67
N LYS A 228 10.62 -16.83 11.34
CA LYS A 228 11.57 -17.75 11.94
C LYS A 228 12.37 -18.49 10.87
N ILE A 229 13.65 -18.71 11.14
CA ILE A 229 14.55 -19.47 10.28
C ILE A 229 15.05 -20.73 10.99
N ILE A 230 15.55 -21.69 10.22
CA ILE A 230 16.18 -22.91 10.74
C ILE A 230 17.70 -22.73 10.66
N PRO A 231 18.40 -22.36 11.75
CA PRO A 231 19.85 -22.06 11.70
C PRO A 231 20.67 -23.20 11.11
N ALA A 232 20.30 -24.45 11.40
CA ALA A 232 20.99 -25.65 10.90
C ALA A 232 20.97 -25.83 9.38
N LYS A 233 20.04 -25.18 8.67
CA LYS A 233 19.92 -25.24 7.20
C LYS A 233 20.35 -23.94 6.52
N CYS A 234 20.76 -22.93 7.29
CA CYS A 234 21.26 -21.66 6.77
C CYS A 234 22.71 -21.81 6.33
N ARG A 235 23.11 -21.07 5.29
CA ARG A 235 24.46 -21.10 4.73
C ARG A 235 24.81 -19.74 4.14
N TYR A 236 26.09 -19.39 4.10
CA TYR A 236 26.55 -18.18 3.44
C TYR A 236 27.78 -18.45 2.57
N VAL A 237 28.00 -17.59 1.58
CA VAL A 237 29.14 -17.61 0.67
C VAL A 237 29.67 -16.19 0.55
N VAL A 238 30.97 -16.01 0.82
CA VAL A 238 31.66 -14.72 0.64
C VAL A 238 32.33 -14.74 -0.74
N LEU A 239 31.91 -13.85 -1.63
CA LEU A 239 32.51 -13.62 -2.94
C LEU A 239 33.28 -12.30 -2.93
N SER A 240 34.16 -12.10 -3.91
CA SER A 240 34.96 -10.87 -4.04
C SER A 240 34.13 -9.60 -4.29
N THR A 241 32.88 -9.74 -4.73
CA THR A 241 31.97 -8.62 -5.02
C THR A 241 30.77 -8.52 -4.08
N LYS A 242 30.47 -9.57 -3.31
CA LYS A 242 29.27 -9.67 -2.47
C LYS A 242 29.34 -10.80 -1.46
N VAL A 243 28.55 -10.70 -0.40
CA VAL A 243 28.26 -11.78 0.55
C VAL A 243 26.85 -12.27 0.28
N GLU A 244 26.68 -13.55 -0.08
CA GLU A 244 25.38 -14.19 -0.28
C GLU A 244 25.01 -15.06 0.93
N ILE A 245 23.86 -14.80 1.54
CA ILE A 245 23.39 -15.46 2.75
C ILE A 245 22.06 -16.13 2.43
N ARG A 246 21.99 -17.45 2.54
CA ARG A 246 20.78 -18.25 2.31
C ARG A 246 20.22 -18.69 3.65
N LEU A 247 19.05 -18.17 3.95
CA LEU A 247 18.27 -18.45 5.15
C LEU A 247 17.20 -19.48 4.80
N ALA A 248 17.14 -20.59 5.53
CA ALA A 248 16.05 -21.55 5.39
C ALA A 248 14.87 -21.10 6.25
N LYS A 249 13.70 -20.91 5.64
CA LYS A 249 12.49 -20.50 6.37
C LYS A 249 11.98 -21.69 7.21
N ALA A 250 11.53 -21.40 8.43
CA ALA A 250 10.84 -22.39 9.25
C ALA A 250 9.39 -22.62 8.77
N ASP A 251 8.72 -21.55 8.37
CA ASP A 251 7.36 -21.57 7.82
C ASP A 251 7.37 -21.14 6.35
N PRO A 252 6.57 -21.78 5.47
CA PRO A 252 6.47 -21.43 4.05
C PRO A 252 5.64 -20.15 3.84
N ILE A 253 5.95 -19.08 4.57
CA ILE A 253 5.29 -17.78 4.49
C ILE A 253 6.06 -16.89 3.50
N HIS A 254 5.36 -16.09 2.72
CA HIS A 254 5.97 -15.07 1.86
C HIS A 254 6.36 -13.85 2.71
N TRP A 255 7.64 -13.46 2.69
CA TRP A 255 8.13 -12.34 3.47
C TRP A 255 7.92 -11.03 2.70
N ILE A 256 7.11 -10.12 3.23
CA ILE A 256 6.82 -8.81 2.60
C ILE A 256 8.04 -7.88 2.75
N SER A 257 8.79 -8.02 3.85
CA SER A 257 10.05 -7.32 4.12
C SER A 257 11.07 -8.29 4.72
N LEU A 258 12.36 -7.95 4.62
CA LEU A 258 13.42 -8.71 5.33
C LEU A 258 13.31 -8.50 6.84
N ASP A 259 13.05 -7.26 7.25
CA ASP A 259 12.94 -6.87 8.64
C ASP A 259 11.54 -7.09 9.18
N TYR A 260 11.48 -7.55 10.42
CA TYR A 260 10.27 -7.56 11.24
C TYR A 260 10.00 -6.13 11.71
N LYS A 261 9.07 -5.46 11.02
CA LYS A 261 8.42 -4.27 11.55
C LYS A 261 7.37 -4.76 12.54
N MET A 262 7.39 -4.27 13.79
CA MET A 262 6.30 -4.53 14.75
C MET A 262 5.05 -3.79 14.29
N GLU A 263 4.40 -4.31 13.25
CA GLU A 263 3.00 -4.13 12.98
C GLU A 263 2.27 -5.43 13.37
N PRO A 264 1.02 -5.36 13.84
CA PRO A 264 0.28 -6.54 14.27
C PRO A 264 -0.07 -7.40 13.05
N THR A 265 0.81 -8.35 12.72
CA THR A 265 0.65 -9.29 11.60
C THR A 265 -0.49 -10.29 11.83
N VAL A 266 -1.49 -10.24 10.95
CA VAL A 266 -2.31 -11.42 10.59
C VAL A 266 -1.42 -12.34 9.76
N VAL A 267 -1.28 -13.59 10.22
CA VAL A 267 -0.47 -14.63 9.58
C VAL A 267 -1.32 -15.32 8.51
N GLN A 268 -1.05 -15.09 7.23
CA GLN A 268 -1.55 -15.98 6.17
C GLN A 268 -0.67 -17.24 6.11
N ARG A 269 -1.24 -18.38 6.56
CA ARG A 269 -0.67 -19.72 6.39
C ARG A 269 -1.06 -20.27 5.02
N VAL A 270 -0.10 -20.84 4.29
CA VAL A 270 -0.34 -21.65 3.10
C VAL A 270 -0.33 -23.12 3.50
N ASP A 271 -1.38 -23.83 3.09
CA ASP A 271 -1.60 -25.27 3.27
C ASP A 271 -0.48 -26.12 2.65
N VAL A 272 0.07 -27.04 3.45
CA VAL A 272 0.81 -28.20 2.94
C VAL A 272 0.32 -29.45 3.66
N SER A 273 -0.56 -30.20 3.00
CA SER A 273 -1.05 -31.50 3.46
C SER A 273 -0.03 -32.60 3.13
N SER A 274 0.26 -33.50 4.08
CA SER A 274 0.78 -34.85 3.78
C SER A 274 0.41 -35.90 4.83
N VAL A 275 -0.45 -36.85 4.41
CA VAL A 275 -0.36 -38.34 4.50
C VAL A 275 -0.22 -38.96 5.92
N ASN A 276 -1.05 -39.88 6.47
CA ASN A 276 -1.82 -41.02 5.92
C ASN A 276 -2.84 -41.54 6.97
N GLY A 277 -4.02 -42.03 6.54
CA GLY A 277 -4.95 -42.77 7.41
C GLY A 277 -6.38 -42.90 6.87
N SER A 278 -6.56 -43.76 5.85
CA SER A 278 -7.83 -44.34 5.38
C SER A 278 -9.15 -43.57 5.63
N ASN A 279 -9.42 -42.57 4.80
CA ASN A 279 -10.79 -42.27 4.38
C ASN A 279 -10.70 -41.70 2.96
N LYS A 280 -11.37 -42.36 2.01
CA LYS A 280 -11.40 -41.94 0.61
C LYS A 280 -11.89 -40.47 0.55
N PRO A 281 -11.22 -39.57 -0.19
CA PRO A 281 -11.75 -38.24 -0.40
C PRO A 281 -13.09 -38.34 -1.14
N SER A 282 -14.15 -37.83 -0.51
CA SER A 282 -15.42 -37.65 -1.19
C SER A 282 -15.25 -36.48 -2.16
N TYR A 283 -15.14 -36.82 -3.45
CA TYR A 283 -15.14 -35.85 -4.54
C TYR A 283 -16.44 -35.02 -4.47
N PRO A 284 -16.43 -33.68 -4.63
CA PRO A 284 -17.66 -32.92 -4.69
C PRO A 284 -18.43 -33.38 -5.93
N SER A 285 -19.46 -34.18 -5.70
CA SER A 285 -20.35 -34.66 -6.76
C SER A 285 -20.95 -33.46 -7.46
N SER A 286 -20.61 -33.30 -8.73
CA SER A 286 -21.23 -32.40 -9.68
C SER A 286 -22.70 -32.81 -9.88
N LYS A 287 -23.59 -32.33 -9.02
CA LYS A 287 -24.99 -32.15 -9.38
C LYS A 287 -25.14 -30.72 -9.90
N PRO A 288 -25.57 -30.51 -11.15
CA PRO A 288 -25.73 -29.16 -11.65
C PRO A 288 -26.94 -28.55 -10.93
N LYS A 289 -26.72 -27.52 -10.10
CA LYS A 289 -27.74 -26.48 -10.01
C LYS A 289 -27.67 -25.78 -11.36
N ALA A 290 -28.70 -25.98 -12.18
CA ALA A 290 -28.85 -25.27 -13.44
C ALA A 290 -28.89 -23.77 -13.12
N VAL A 291 -27.76 -23.09 -13.29
CA VAL A 291 -27.71 -21.64 -13.34
C VAL A 291 -28.22 -21.30 -14.73
N ASP A 292 -29.35 -20.60 -14.76
CA ASP A 292 -30.04 -20.22 -15.98
C ASP A 292 -29.30 -19.02 -16.60
N TRP A 293 -28.28 -19.31 -17.40
CA TRP A 293 -27.38 -18.32 -18.00
C TRP A 293 -28.12 -17.36 -18.94
N ASP A 294 -29.22 -17.80 -19.57
CA ASP A 294 -30.07 -16.95 -20.41
C ASP A 294 -30.73 -15.83 -19.59
N LYS A 295 -31.10 -16.11 -18.34
CA LYS A 295 -31.66 -15.12 -17.42
C LYS A 295 -30.59 -14.14 -16.92
N LEU A 296 -29.38 -14.63 -16.71
CA LEU A 296 -28.23 -13.80 -16.32
C LEU A 296 -27.82 -12.86 -17.48
N GLU A 297 -27.76 -13.36 -18.71
CA GLU A 297 -27.46 -12.57 -19.90
C GLU A 297 -28.55 -11.52 -20.15
N ALA A 298 -29.84 -11.88 -19.99
CA ALA A 298 -30.94 -10.94 -20.12
C ALA A 298 -30.92 -9.84 -19.03
N GLN A 299 -30.43 -10.17 -17.82
CA GLN A 299 -30.32 -9.21 -16.73
C GLN A 299 -29.13 -8.26 -16.93
N VAL A 300 -27.97 -8.77 -17.35
CA VAL A 300 -26.80 -7.96 -17.71
C VAL A 300 -27.11 -7.04 -18.89
N LYS A 301 -27.78 -7.54 -19.93
CA LYS A 301 -28.17 -6.74 -21.11
C LYS A 301 -29.24 -5.69 -20.80
N LYS A 302 -30.01 -5.88 -19.71
CA LYS A 302 -30.97 -4.90 -19.20
C LYS A 302 -30.26 -3.85 -18.35
N GLU A 303 -29.32 -4.25 -17.52
CA GLU A 303 -28.46 -3.36 -16.72
C GLU A 303 -27.57 -2.50 -17.63
N GLU A 304 -26.98 -3.04 -18.70
CA GLU A 304 -26.24 -2.27 -19.73
C GLU A 304 -27.10 -1.28 -20.52
N LYS A 305 -28.42 -1.50 -20.58
CA LYS A 305 -29.38 -0.56 -21.19
C LYS A 305 -29.88 0.49 -20.20
N GLU A 306 -29.88 0.18 -18.91
CA GLU A 306 -30.34 1.07 -17.82
C GLU A 306 -29.20 1.86 -17.18
N GLU A 307 -27.93 1.48 -17.39
CA GLU A 307 -26.77 2.34 -17.17
C GLU A 307 -26.86 3.50 -18.16
N LYS A 308 -27.48 4.57 -17.68
CA LYS A 308 -27.38 5.91 -18.24
C LYS A 308 -25.89 6.25 -18.28
N LEU A 309 -25.31 6.18 -19.47
CA LEU A 309 -24.00 6.75 -19.79
C LEU A 309 -24.03 8.23 -19.41
N ASP A 310 -23.74 8.59 -18.17
CA ASP A 310 -23.79 9.99 -17.75
C ASP A 310 -22.46 10.67 -18.08
N GLY A 311 -22.52 11.77 -18.83
CA GLY A 311 -21.37 12.54 -19.32
C GLY A 311 -21.19 12.51 -20.85
N ASP A 312 -19.94 12.68 -21.30
CA ASP A 312 -19.59 12.91 -22.71
C ASP A 312 -20.01 11.77 -23.66
N ALA A 313 -20.14 10.54 -23.15
CA ALA A 313 -20.56 9.39 -23.94
C ALA A 313 -22.05 9.44 -24.34
N ALA A 314 -22.94 9.91 -23.46
CA ALA A 314 -24.34 10.16 -23.84
C ALA A 314 -24.46 11.33 -24.80
N LEU A 315 -23.68 12.40 -24.60
CA LEU A 315 -23.67 13.55 -25.52
C LEU A 315 -23.21 13.13 -26.91
N ASN A 316 -22.12 12.36 -27.02
CA ASN A 316 -21.65 11.84 -28.29
C ASN A 316 -22.66 10.90 -28.96
N LYS A 317 -23.38 10.08 -28.18
CA LYS A 317 -24.46 9.24 -28.70
C LYS A 317 -25.64 10.09 -29.21
N PHE A 318 -26.03 11.11 -28.45
CA PHE A 318 -27.06 12.07 -28.83
C PHE A 318 -26.72 12.82 -30.14
N PHE A 319 -25.48 13.28 -30.30
CA PHE A 319 -25.03 13.92 -31.54
C PHE A 319 -24.99 12.94 -32.73
N ARG A 320 -24.64 11.67 -32.49
CA ARG A 320 -24.65 10.64 -33.53
C ARG A 320 -26.07 10.37 -34.03
N ASP A 321 -27.02 10.28 -33.11
CA ASP A 321 -28.42 10.03 -33.44
C ASP A 321 -29.00 11.23 -34.24
N ILE A 322 -28.71 12.48 -33.81
CA ILE A 322 -29.11 13.69 -34.56
C ILE A 322 -28.48 13.72 -35.96
N TYR A 323 -27.20 13.37 -36.09
CA TYR A 323 -26.52 13.39 -37.39
C TYR A 323 -27.05 12.31 -38.35
N GLN A 324 -27.47 11.16 -37.81
CA GLN A 324 -28.03 10.07 -38.59
C GLN A 324 -29.42 10.42 -39.14
N ASP A 325 -30.27 11.08 -38.34
CA ASP A 325 -31.63 11.45 -38.71
C ASP A 325 -31.73 12.82 -39.42
N ALA A 326 -30.61 13.54 -39.53
CA ALA A 326 -30.54 14.87 -40.13
C ALA A 326 -30.58 14.88 -41.68
N ASP A 327 -31.26 15.88 -42.24
CA ASP A 327 -31.18 16.25 -43.65
C ASP A 327 -29.74 16.58 -44.10
N GLU A 328 -29.47 16.54 -45.40
CA GLU A 328 -28.11 16.75 -45.90
C GLU A 328 -27.58 18.17 -45.63
N ASP A 329 -28.45 19.18 -45.67
CA ASP A 329 -28.09 20.57 -45.35
C ASP A 329 -27.78 20.77 -43.87
N THR A 330 -28.49 20.09 -42.97
CA THR A 330 -28.22 20.16 -41.53
C THR A 330 -26.93 19.42 -41.17
N ARG A 331 -26.65 18.28 -41.82
CA ARG A 331 -25.33 17.61 -41.72
C ARG A 331 -24.18 18.48 -42.22
N ARG A 332 -24.38 19.20 -43.32
CA ARG A 332 -23.38 20.16 -43.84
C ARG A 332 -23.16 21.30 -42.86
N ALA A 333 -24.22 21.83 -42.24
CA ALA A 333 -24.13 22.87 -41.21
C ALA A 333 -23.33 22.40 -39.99
N MET A 334 -23.67 21.22 -39.48
CA MET A 334 -23.02 20.61 -38.32
C MET A 334 -21.53 20.36 -38.58
N LYS A 335 -21.19 19.79 -39.75
CA LYS A 335 -19.79 19.53 -40.12
C LYS A 335 -19.00 20.83 -40.26
N LYS A 336 -19.58 21.85 -40.92
CA LYS A 336 -18.91 23.14 -41.13
C LYS A 336 -18.69 23.87 -39.80
N SER A 337 -19.71 23.96 -38.95
CA SER A 337 -19.59 24.65 -37.67
C SER A 337 -18.62 23.92 -36.74
N PHE A 338 -18.63 22.59 -36.71
CA PHE A 338 -17.72 21.79 -35.90
C PHE A 338 -16.26 22.02 -36.31
N VAL A 339 -15.98 22.02 -37.61
CA VAL A 339 -14.62 22.24 -38.13
C VAL A 339 -14.15 23.68 -37.90
N GLU A 340 -14.99 24.68 -38.15
CA GLU A 340 -14.60 26.09 -37.98
C GLU A 340 -14.45 26.49 -36.51
N SER A 341 -15.22 25.86 -35.61
CA SER A 341 -15.18 26.12 -34.17
C SER A 341 -14.17 25.26 -33.39
N ASN A 342 -13.35 24.45 -34.08
CA ASN A 342 -12.47 23.46 -33.45
C ASN A 342 -13.20 22.49 -32.49
N GLY A 343 -14.45 22.15 -32.81
CA GLY A 343 -15.23 21.17 -32.07
C GLY A 343 -15.97 21.71 -30.83
N THR A 344 -16.01 23.04 -30.65
CA THR A 344 -16.65 23.66 -29.49
C THR A 344 -18.09 24.11 -29.73
N VAL A 345 -18.48 24.35 -30.99
CA VAL A 345 -19.81 24.86 -31.35
C VAL A 345 -20.44 24.04 -32.47
N LEU A 346 -21.65 23.54 -32.22
CA LEU A 346 -22.44 22.78 -33.18
C LEU A 346 -23.72 23.55 -33.55
N SER A 347 -23.88 23.88 -34.83
CA SER A 347 -25.09 24.51 -35.36
C SER A 347 -25.75 23.63 -36.41
N THR A 348 -27.07 23.54 -36.36
CA THR A 348 -27.89 22.72 -37.27
C THR A 348 -28.49 23.53 -38.42
N ASN A 349 -28.38 24.86 -38.42
CA ASN A 349 -29.03 25.73 -39.42
C ASN A 349 -28.07 26.19 -40.54
N TRP A 350 -28.17 25.57 -41.73
CA TRP A 350 -27.31 25.88 -42.88
C TRP A 350 -27.42 27.33 -43.37
N LYS A 351 -28.58 27.97 -43.22
CA LYS A 351 -28.77 29.36 -43.69
C LYS A 351 -27.91 30.36 -42.92
N GLU A 352 -27.59 30.06 -41.66
CA GLU A 352 -26.80 30.93 -40.79
C GLU A 352 -25.30 30.67 -40.94
N VAL A 353 -24.90 29.39 -40.93
CA VAL A 353 -23.48 29.01 -40.97
C VAL A 353 -22.93 28.85 -42.38
N GLY A 354 -23.79 28.79 -43.41
CA GLY A 354 -23.35 28.64 -44.80
C GLY A 354 -22.52 29.83 -45.29
N SER A 355 -22.91 31.05 -44.90
CA SER A 355 -22.27 32.31 -45.32
C SER A 355 -21.36 32.95 -44.26
N LYS A 356 -21.55 32.64 -42.97
CA LYS A 356 -20.78 33.19 -41.86
C LYS A 356 -19.74 32.19 -41.35
N LYS A 357 -18.64 32.70 -40.79
CA LYS A 357 -17.64 31.89 -40.09
C LYS A 357 -18.11 31.67 -38.65
N VAL A 358 -18.08 30.43 -38.17
CA VAL A 358 -18.44 30.11 -36.78
C VAL A 358 -17.19 30.20 -35.91
N GLU A 359 -17.17 31.15 -34.98
CA GLU A 359 -16.08 31.27 -33.99
C GLU A 359 -16.29 30.27 -32.85
N GLY A 360 -15.21 29.61 -32.42
CA GLY A 360 -15.24 28.70 -31.29
C GLY A 360 -15.27 29.46 -29.97
N SER A 361 -16.17 29.06 -29.07
CA SER A 361 -16.17 29.53 -27.68
C SER A 361 -15.64 28.40 -26.80
N PRO A 362 -14.52 28.57 -26.09
CA PRO A 362 -14.03 27.53 -25.19
C PRO A 362 -15.03 27.32 -24.03
N PRO A 363 -15.07 26.12 -23.44
CA PRO A 363 -15.79 25.86 -22.20
C PRO A 363 -15.31 26.78 -21.07
N ASP A 364 -16.21 27.06 -20.12
CA ASP A 364 -15.96 28.01 -19.03
C ASP A 364 -14.69 27.62 -18.25
N GLY A 365 -13.71 28.53 -18.20
CA GLY A 365 -12.39 28.30 -17.58
C GLY A 365 -11.26 27.81 -18.49
N MET A 366 -11.46 27.68 -19.81
CA MET A 366 -10.41 27.31 -20.78
C MET A 366 -10.06 28.44 -21.75
N GLU A 367 -8.77 28.66 -22.05
CA GLU A 367 -8.31 29.67 -23.02
C GLU A 367 -7.80 29.02 -24.31
N VAL A 368 -8.26 29.51 -25.47
CA VAL A 368 -7.81 29.00 -26.78
C VAL A 368 -6.42 29.55 -27.09
N LYS A 369 -5.40 28.68 -27.05
CA LYS A 369 -4.03 29.03 -27.44
C LYS A 369 -3.77 28.70 -28.92
N LYS A 370 -3.41 29.72 -29.71
CA LYS A 370 -2.92 29.53 -31.08
C LYS A 370 -1.44 29.19 -31.03
N TRP A 371 -1.05 28.08 -31.65
CA TRP A 371 0.35 27.71 -31.83
C TRP A 371 0.78 28.13 -33.23
N GLU A 372 1.70 29.08 -33.32
CA GLU A 372 2.40 29.39 -34.57
C GLU A 372 3.52 28.36 -34.75
N TYR A 373 3.55 27.70 -35.91
CA TYR A 373 4.54 26.67 -36.24
C TYR A 373 5.80 27.28 -36.86
#